data_AF-A0A2H0LX15-F1
#
_entry.id   AF-A0A2H0LX15-F1
#
_cell.length_a   1.000
_cell.length_b   1.000
_cell.length_c   1.000
_cell.angle_alpha   90.00
_cell.angle_beta   90.00
_cell.angle_gamma   90.00
#
_symmetry.space_group_name_H-M   'P 1'
#
loop_
_entity.id
_entity.type
_entity.pdbx_description
1 polymer ?
#
loop_
_entity_poly.entity_id
_entity_poly.type
_entity_poly.pdbx_seq_one_letter_code
_entity_poly.pdbx_strand_id
1 'polypeptide(L)'
;MNIITYCRQRRQYNNLTQLQLAQKSGISQGAISDIENGHREVTTKTILRLSNALGLSPADMFTPPPFNIVKLDRHQIDALAKNIISGNTSIGMAQNQLCQDIASLLVNKLKAHKVKGAKRNTAIRWNTASRYLKAKEKYPPEILAQILHRVDKLLS
;
A
#
# COMPACT_ATOMS: atom_id res chain seq x y z
N MET A 1 -15.31 -2.98 -10.55
CA MET A 1 -14.56 -1.83 -9.99
C MET A 1 -15.09 -1.60 -8.58
N ASN A 2 -14.36 -1.99 -7.54
CA ASN A 2 -14.97 -2.25 -6.22
C ASN A 2 -14.78 -1.07 -5.25
N ILE A 3 -15.71 -0.10 -5.25
CA ILE A 3 -15.79 1.02 -4.29
C ILE A 3 -15.65 0.54 -2.84
N ILE A 4 -16.23 -0.62 -2.52
CA ILE A 4 -16.25 -1.22 -1.18
C ILE A 4 -14.82 -1.44 -0.68
N THR A 5 -13.99 -2.04 -1.52
CA THR A 5 -12.59 -2.33 -1.19
C THR A 5 -11.80 -1.06 -0.97
N TYR A 6 -12.01 -0.03 -1.80
CA TYR A 6 -11.27 1.23 -1.72
C TYR A 6 -11.69 2.08 -0.51
N CYS A 7 -12.97 2.03 -0.12
CA CYS A 7 -13.45 2.70 1.09
C CYS A 7 -12.74 2.18 2.35
N ARG A 8 -12.68 0.86 2.53
CA ARG A 8 -11.98 0.24 3.67
C ARG A 8 -10.50 0.62 3.69
N GLN A 9 -9.84 0.52 2.55
CA GLN A 9 -8.40 0.82 2.42
C GLN A 9 -8.09 2.29 2.78
N ARG A 10 -8.92 3.23 2.32
CA ARG A 10 -8.76 4.66 2.64
C ARG A 10 -9.05 4.99 4.09
N ARG A 11 -10.06 4.34 4.68
CA ARG A 11 -10.31 4.46 6.12
C ARG A 11 -9.09 4.02 6.93
N GLN A 12 -8.52 2.87 6.58
CA GLN A 12 -7.33 2.33 7.24
C GLN A 12 -6.10 3.22 7.04
N TYR A 13 -5.91 3.75 5.82
CA TYR A 13 -4.84 4.71 5.51
C TYR A 13 -4.93 5.96 6.40
N ASN A 14 -6.14 6.48 6.61
CA ASN A 14 -6.40 7.61 7.50
C ASN A 14 -6.41 7.25 9.00
N ASN A 15 -6.02 6.02 9.37
CA ASN A 15 -6.04 5.49 10.74
C ASN A 15 -7.40 5.62 11.45
N LEU A 16 -8.50 5.60 10.70
CA LEU A 16 -9.84 5.72 11.25
C LEU A 16 -10.40 4.35 11.63
N THR A 17 -11.04 4.25 12.80
CA THR A 17 -11.94 3.14 13.11
C THR A 17 -13.24 3.28 12.30
N GLN A 18 -14.01 2.20 12.16
CA GLN A 18 -15.34 2.28 11.53
C GLN A 18 -16.26 3.26 12.29
N LEU A 19 -16.15 3.33 13.62
CA LEU A 19 -16.87 4.28 14.45
C LEU A 19 -16.45 5.73 14.15
N GLN A 20 -15.16 6.00 13.98
CA GLN A 20 -14.68 7.35 13.65
C GLN A 20 -15.12 7.78 12.24
N LEU A 21 -15.11 6.86 11.26
CA LEU A 21 -15.66 7.15 9.93
C LEU A 21 -17.17 7.38 9.98
N ALA A 22 -17.89 6.63 10.84
CA ALA A 22 -19.32 6.82 11.06
C ALA A 22 -19.63 8.22 11.58
N GLN A 23 -18.89 8.65 12.61
CA GLN A 23 -19.02 10.00 13.17
C GLN A 23 -18.73 11.09 12.13
N LYS A 24 -17.67 10.94 11.33
CA LYS A 24 -17.30 11.92 10.29
C LYS A 24 -18.28 11.99 9.13
N SER A 25 -18.82 10.85 8.70
CA SER A 25 -19.74 10.77 7.55
C SER A 25 -21.21 10.94 7.94
N GLY A 26 -21.53 10.79 9.22
CA GLY A 26 -22.89 10.67 9.77
C GLY A 26 -23.62 9.40 9.32
N ILE A 27 -22.91 8.40 8.82
CA ILE A 27 -23.45 7.08 8.48
C ILE A 27 -23.30 6.19 9.72
N SER A 28 -24.25 5.29 9.99
CA SER A 28 -24.12 4.41 11.16
C SER A 28 -22.92 3.46 11.02
N GLN A 29 -22.29 3.09 12.15
CA GLN A 29 -21.16 2.15 12.14
C GLN A 29 -21.54 0.81 11.50
N GLY A 30 -22.75 0.30 11.79
CA GLY A 30 -23.27 -0.92 11.16
C GLY A 30 -23.35 -0.79 9.64
N ALA A 31 -23.88 0.33 9.13
CA ALA A 31 -23.94 0.57 7.69
C ALA A 31 -22.55 0.66 7.06
N ILE A 32 -21.55 1.25 7.74
CA ILE A 32 -20.15 1.24 7.27
C ILE A 32 -19.61 -0.19 7.21
N SER A 33 -19.88 -1.02 8.23
CA SER A 33 -19.47 -2.42 8.24
C SER A 33 -20.10 -3.18 7.06
N ASP A 34 -21.40 -3.02 6.82
CA ASP A 34 -22.08 -3.66 5.70
C ASP A 34 -21.54 -3.22 4.35
N ILE A 35 -21.29 -1.90 4.19
CA ILE A 35 -20.67 -1.35 2.99
C ILE A 35 -19.29 -1.98 2.80
N GLU A 36 -18.43 -2.00 3.82
CA GLU A 36 -17.06 -2.52 3.71
C GLU A 36 -16.97 -4.03 3.47
N ASN A 37 -18.01 -4.78 3.84
CA ASN A 37 -18.11 -6.22 3.58
C ASN A 37 -18.88 -6.55 2.30
N GLY A 38 -19.43 -5.55 1.61
CA GLY A 38 -20.21 -5.75 0.38
C GLY A 38 -21.61 -6.30 0.62
N HIS A 39 -22.11 -6.21 1.84
CA HIS A 39 -23.48 -6.60 2.21
C HIS A 39 -24.51 -5.50 1.91
N ARG A 40 -24.07 -4.34 1.41
CA ARG A 40 -24.93 -3.21 1.12
C ARG A 40 -24.51 -2.48 -0.16
N GLU A 41 -25.49 -2.25 -1.04
CA GLU A 41 -25.29 -1.36 -2.18
C GLU A 41 -25.10 0.09 -1.73
N VAL A 42 -24.14 0.77 -2.36
CA VAL A 42 -23.75 2.13 -2.00
C VAL A 42 -24.44 3.11 -2.93
N THR A 43 -25.28 3.98 -2.38
CA THR A 43 -25.93 5.04 -3.17
C THR A 43 -24.97 6.20 -3.43
N THR A 44 -25.25 7.02 -4.45
CA THR A 44 -24.49 8.24 -4.75
C THR A 44 -24.39 9.17 -3.54
N LYS A 45 -25.47 9.30 -2.76
CA LYS A 45 -25.48 10.09 -1.52
C LYS A 45 -24.49 9.53 -0.49
N THR A 46 -24.43 8.21 -0.34
CA THR A 46 -23.48 7.55 0.57
C THR A 46 -22.04 7.73 0.10
N ILE A 47 -21.78 7.63 -1.21
CA ILE A 47 -20.45 7.90 -1.80
C ILE A 47 -20.01 9.34 -1.50
N LEU A 48 -20.89 10.33 -1.66
CA LEU A 48 -20.58 11.73 -1.37
C LEU A 48 -20.23 11.94 0.11
N ARG A 49 -20.99 11.33 1.02
CA ARG A 49 -20.73 11.44 2.47
C ARG A 49 -19.41 10.79 2.87
N LEU A 50 -19.11 9.61 2.32
CA LEU A 50 -17.88 8.89 2.59
C LEU A 50 -16.66 9.61 2.01
N SER A 51 -16.74 10.09 0.77
CA SER A 51 -15.66 10.86 0.13
C SER A 51 -15.35 12.14 0.91
N ASN A 52 -16.37 12.91 1.29
CA ASN A 52 -16.19 14.09 2.14
C ASN A 52 -15.55 13.75 3.50
N ALA A 53 -16.02 12.69 4.17
CA ALA A 53 -15.48 12.25 5.45
C ALA A 53 -14.02 11.76 5.39
N LEU A 54 -13.60 11.26 4.22
CA LEU A 54 -12.25 10.78 3.94
C LEU A 54 -11.34 11.89 3.36
N GLY A 55 -11.88 13.07 3.05
CA GLY A 55 -11.15 14.19 2.45
C GLY A 55 -10.82 13.98 0.97
N LEU A 56 -11.72 13.35 0.21
CA LEU A 56 -11.50 12.92 -1.17
C LEU A 56 -12.60 13.44 -2.09
N SER A 57 -12.36 13.43 -3.39
CA SER A 57 -13.43 13.64 -4.37
C SER A 57 -14.29 12.36 -4.52
N PRO A 58 -15.56 12.49 -4.96
CA PRO A 58 -16.38 11.31 -5.29
C PRO A 58 -15.75 10.43 -6.37
N ALA A 59 -15.06 11.01 -7.35
CA ALA A 59 -14.39 10.28 -8.43
C ALA A 59 -13.27 9.38 -7.88
N ASP A 60 -12.54 9.86 -6.87
CA ASP A 60 -11.51 9.07 -6.22
C ASP A 60 -12.11 7.77 -5.68
N MET A 61 -13.35 7.74 -5.18
CA MET A 61 -13.94 6.50 -4.59
C MET A 61 -13.98 5.31 -5.56
N PHE A 62 -13.88 5.58 -6.86
CA PHE A 62 -13.88 4.57 -7.91
C PHE A 62 -12.46 4.16 -8.33
N THR A 63 -11.42 4.89 -7.91
CA THR A 63 -10.03 4.55 -8.22
C THR A 63 -9.38 3.79 -7.06
N PRO A 64 -8.47 2.84 -7.35
CA PRO A 64 -7.66 2.24 -6.31
C PRO A 64 -6.88 3.34 -5.57
N PRO A 65 -6.85 3.33 -4.23
CA PRO A 65 -6.03 4.27 -3.49
C PRO A 65 -4.58 4.12 -3.94
N PRO A 66 -3.82 5.23 -3.99
CA PRO A 66 -2.48 5.21 -4.55
C PRO A 66 -1.59 4.19 -3.82
N PHE A 67 -1.82 3.92 -2.53
CA PHE A 67 -1.12 2.87 -1.79
C PHE A 67 -2.03 2.12 -0.82
N ASN A 68 -2.09 0.79 -0.95
CA ASN A 68 -2.72 -0.08 0.04
C ASN A 68 -1.75 -0.26 1.22
N ILE A 69 -1.67 0.75 2.07
CA ILE A 69 -0.95 0.66 3.33
C ILE A 69 -1.94 0.17 4.37
N VAL A 70 -2.29 -1.12 4.26
CA VAL A 70 -2.53 -1.88 5.48
C VAL A 70 -1.30 -1.59 6.35
N LYS A 71 -1.48 -1.13 7.60
CA LYS A 71 -0.38 -1.05 8.56
C LYS A 71 0.46 -2.31 8.37
N LEU A 72 1.65 -2.18 7.78
CA LEU A 72 2.51 -3.32 7.52
C LEU A 72 2.93 -3.78 8.90
N ASP A 73 2.23 -4.77 9.41
CA ASP A 73 2.66 -5.40 10.65
C ASP A 73 4.07 -5.97 10.43
N ARG A 74 4.78 -6.21 11.53
CA ARG A 74 6.16 -6.69 11.47
C ARG A 74 6.29 -7.97 10.63
N HIS A 75 5.25 -8.82 10.60
CA HIS A 75 5.25 -10.05 9.80
C HIS A 75 5.12 -9.77 8.31
N GLN A 76 4.33 -8.77 7.91
CA GLN A 76 4.20 -8.33 6.53
C GLN A 76 5.49 -7.66 6.05
N ILE A 77 6.15 -6.86 6.88
CA ILE A 77 7.47 -6.29 6.57
C ILE A 77 8.49 -7.41 6.36
N ASP A 78 8.50 -8.41 7.25
CA ASP A 78 9.38 -9.57 7.15
C ASP A 78 9.11 -10.40 5.90
N ALA A 79 7.84 -10.61 5.56
CA ALA A 79 7.43 -11.31 4.36
C ALA A 79 7.88 -10.54 3.11
N LEU A 80 7.70 -9.21 3.05
CA LEU A 80 8.15 -8.39 1.94
C LEU A 80 9.67 -8.44 1.79
N ALA A 81 10.42 -8.27 2.89
CA ALA A 81 11.88 -8.32 2.87
C ALA A 81 12.40 -9.67 2.38
N LYS A 82 11.81 -10.78 2.84
CA LYS A 82 12.14 -12.14 2.36
C LYS A 82 11.87 -12.30 0.87
N ASN A 83 10.74 -11.78 0.37
CA ASN A 83 10.38 -11.88 -1.04
C ASN A 83 11.24 -11.00 -1.95
N ILE A 84 11.69 -9.84 -1.46
CA ILE A 84 12.68 -9.00 -2.16
C ILE A 84 13.97 -9.78 -2.39
N ILE A 85 14.40 -10.58 -1.42
CA ILE A 85 15.63 -11.38 -1.48
C ILE A 85 15.43 -12.67 -2.31
N SER A 86 14.37 -13.44 -2.02
CA SER A 86 14.11 -14.74 -2.65
C SER A 86 13.59 -14.63 -4.09
N GLY A 87 12.98 -13.49 -4.42
CA GLY A 87 12.40 -13.20 -5.71
C GLY A 87 11.00 -13.77 -5.96
N ASN A 88 10.32 -14.23 -4.90
CA ASN A 88 8.95 -14.72 -5.00
C ASN A 88 7.93 -13.57 -5.10
N THR A 89 6.99 -13.66 -6.05
CA THR A 89 5.93 -12.66 -6.30
C THR A 89 4.52 -13.17 -5.95
N SER A 90 4.41 -14.07 -4.97
CA SER A 90 3.13 -14.71 -4.62
C SER A 90 2.26 -13.87 -3.67
N ILE A 91 2.50 -12.56 -3.57
CA ILE A 91 1.74 -11.68 -2.69
C ILE A 91 1.11 -10.59 -3.58
N GLY A 92 -0.22 -10.42 -3.53
CA GLY A 92 -1.07 -9.60 -4.43
C GLY A 92 -0.44 -8.39 -5.15
N MET A 93 -1.01 -8.01 -6.31
CA MET A 93 -0.44 -7.05 -7.29
C MET A 93 0.24 -5.79 -6.69
N ALA A 94 -0.35 -5.15 -5.67
CA ALA A 94 0.23 -3.96 -5.03
C ALA A 94 1.53 -4.25 -4.22
N GLN A 95 1.57 -5.37 -3.50
CA GLN A 95 2.75 -5.81 -2.74
C GLN A 95 3.85 -6.28 -3.69
N ASN A 96 3.49 -6.91 -4.80
CA ASN A 96 4.43 -7.21 -5.87
C ASN A 96 5.09 -5.95 -6.44
N GLN A 97 4.33 -4.91 -6.76
CA GLN A 97 4.91 -3.66 -7.29
C GLN A 97 5.87 -3.02 -6.29
N LEU A 98 5.51 -2.98 -5.00
CA LEU A 98 6.37 -2.49 -3.93
C LEU A 98 7.68 -3.29 -3.85
N CYS A 99 7.61 -4.63 -3.87
CA CYS A 99 8.80 -5.50 -3.87
C CYS A 99 9.71 -5.21 -5.07
N GLN A 100 9.15 -5.04 -6.26
CA GLN A 100 9.92 -4.77 -7.47
C GLN A 100 10.58 -3.38 -7.44
N ASP A 101 9.85 -2.37 -6.96
CA ASP A 101 10.35 -1.01 -6.83
C ASP A 101 11.49 -0.94 -5.79
N ILE A 102 11.35 -1.60 -4.63
CA ILE A 102 12.39 -1.66 -3.59
C ILE A 102 13.59 -2.51 -4.03
N ALA A 103 13.38 -3.68 -4.65
CA ALA A 103 14.47 -4.49 -5.20
C ALA A 103 15.29 -3.72 -6.23
N SER A 104 14.63 -2.82 -6.98
CA SER A 104 15.28 -1.92 -7.93
C SER A 104 16.14 -0.84 -7.24
N LEU A 105 15.83 -0.44 -6.00
CA LEU A 105 16.69 0.46 -5.20
C LEU A 105 17.92 -0.25 -4.65
N LEU A 106 17.82 -1.55 -4.34
CA LEU A 106 18.85 -2.35 -3.66
C LEU A 106 19.75 -3.16 -4.61
N VAL A 107 19.78 -2.83 -5.91
CA VAL A 107 20.45 -3.64 -6.96
C VAL A 107 21.91 -3.95 -6.63
N ASN A 108 22.69 -2.94 -6.21
CA ASN A 108 24.11 -3.14 -5.92
C ASN A 108 24.31 -4.04 -4.70
N LYS A 109 23.44 -3.91 -3.70
CA LYS A 109 23.50 -4.65 -2.43
C LYS A 109 23.12 -6.12 -2.62
N LEU A 110 22.05 -6.39 -3.37
CA LEU A 110 21.60 -7.74 -3.70
C LEU A 110 22.64 -8.48 -4.58
N LYS A 111 23.25 -7.78 -5.54
CA LYS A 111 24.36 -8.33 -6.34
C LYS A 111 25.58 -8.67 -5.49
N ALA A 112 25.97 -7.78 -4.56
CA ALA A 112 27.11 -8.01 -3.67
C ALA A 112 26.93 -9.28 -2.82
N HIS A 113 25.71 -9.56 -2.36
CA HIS A 113 25.38 -10.75 -1.56
C HIS A 113 24.96 -11.98 -2.39
N LYS A 114 25.15 -11.96 -3.72
CA LYS A 114 24.87 -13.07 -4.65
C LYS A 114 23.43 -13.62 -4.59
N VAL A 115 22.44 -12.80 -4.22
CA VAL A 115 21.02 -13.19 -4.17
C VAL A 115 20.29 -12.88 -5.47
N LYS A 116 19.37 -13.76 -5.90
CA LYS A 116 18.60 -13.62 -7.16
C LYS A 116 17.81 -12.30 -7.20
N GLY A 117 17.11 -12.00 -6.11
CA GLY A 117 16.25 -10.83 -5.98
C GLY A 117 14.96 -10.91 -6.80
N ALA A 118 13.95 -10.09 -6.45
CA ALA A 118 12.69 -9.99 -7.20
C ALA A 118 12.88 -9.48 -8.64
N LYS A 119 11.92 -9.85 -9.53
CA LYS A 119 11.86 -9.38 -10.93
C LYS A 119 11.94 -7.85 -10.95
N ARG A 120 12.88 -7.32 -11.73
CA ARG A 120 13.25 -5.90 -11.68
C ARG A 120 12.36 -5.08 -12.60
N ASN A 121 12.02 -3.86 -12.19
CA ASN A 121 11.40 -2.91 -13.11
C ASN A 121 12.49 -2.29 -13.99
N THR A 122 12.55 -2.71 -15.26
CA THR A 122 13.56 -2.29 -16.25
C THR A 122 13.41 -0.84 -16.69
N ALA A 123 12.27 -0.20 -16.42
CA ALA A 123 11.97 1.16 -16.84
C ALA A 123 12.78 2.25 -16.10
N ILE A 124 13.63 1.88 -15.13
CA ILE A 124 14.35 2.84 -14.29
C ILE A 124 15.86 2.58 -14.41
N ARG A 125 16.62 3.54 -14.96
CA ARG A 125 18.09 3.48 -15.04
C ARG A 125 18.70 3.44 -13.64
N TRP A 126 19.75 2.64 -13.47
CA TRP A 126 20.23 2.18 -12.17
C TRP A 126 21.11 3.18 -11.40
N ASN A 127 21.52 4.29 -12.00
CA ASN A 127 22.54 5.20 -11.47
C ASN A 127 22.04 6.61 -11.08
N THR A 128 20.74 6.85 -10.95
CA THR A 128 20.22 8.21 -10.75
C THR A 128 19.66 8.42 -9.35
N ALA A 129 20.12 9.45 -8.63
CA ALA A 129 19.60 9.87 -7.31
C ALA A 129 18.07 10.06 -7.30
N SER A 130 17.48 10.36 -8.46
CA SER A 130 16.04 10.48 -8.68
C SER A 130 15.24 9.22 -8.34
N ARG A 131 15.86 8.04 -8.20
CA ARG A 131 15.15 6.78 -7.87
C ARG A 131 14.56 6.79 -6.47
N TYR A 132 15.34 7.20 -5.47
CA TYR A 132 14.87 7.28 -4.09
C TYR A 132 13.84 8.41 -3.94
N LEU A 133 14.00 9.51 -4.69
CA LEU A 133 13.04 10.60 -4.73
C LEU A 133 11.67 10.13 -5.29
N LYS A 134 11.67 9.44 -6.43
CA LYS A 134 10.46 8.84 -7.01
C LYS A 134 9.81 7.79 -6.11
N ALA A 135 10.61 7.01 -5.39
CA ALA A 135 10.09 6.07 -4.40
C ALA A 135 9.46 6.80 -3.20
N LYS A 136 10.02 7.92 -2.76
CA LYS A 136 9.46 8.78 -1.70
C LYS A 136 8.18 9.50 -2.09
N GLU A 137 8.04 9.91 -3.35
CA GLU A 137 6.77 10.43 -3.89
C GLU A 137 5.67 9.36 -3.90
N LYS A 138 6.10 8.09 -4.02
CA LYS A 138 5.23 6.94 -4.18
C LYS A 138 4.95 6.20 -2.86
N TYR A 139 5.82 6.25 -1.87
CA TYR A 139 5.66 5.47 -0.64
C TYR A 139 6.05 6.31 0.58
N PRO A 140 5.34 6.18 1.72
CA PRO A 140 5.74 6.88 2.93
C PRO A 140 7.18 6.54 3.34
N PRO A 141 7.96 7.54 3.75
CA PRO A 141 9.38 7.37 4.03
C PRO A 141 9.63 6.39 5.19
N GLU A 142 8.72 6.30 6.16
CA GLU A 142 8.85 5.41 7.32
C GLU A 142 8.81 3.93 6.89
N ILE A 143 7.97 3.59 5.93
CA ILE A 143 7.81 2.22 5.44
C ILE A 143 9.01 1.81 4.61
N LEU A 144 9.47 2.70 3.74
CA LEU A 144 10.70 2.49 2.99
C LEU A 144 11.87 2.23 3.94
N ALA A 145 12.03 3.06 4.97
CA ALA A 145 13.09 2.89 5.96
C ALA A 145 12.99 1.54 6.70
N GLN A 146 11.80 1.13 7.13
CA GLN A 146 11.60 -0.14 7.83
C GLN A 146 11.91 -1.36 6.95
N ILE A 147 11.43 -1.36 5.70
CA ILE A 147 11.70 -2.47 4.77
C ILE A 147 13.19 -2.53 4.42
N LEU A 148 13.82 -1.39 4.13
CA LEU A 148 15.26 -1.32 3.85
C LEU A 148 16.09 -1.83 5.03
N HIS A 149 15.79 -1.37 6.24
CA HIS A 149 16.47 -1.84 7.45
C HIS A 149 16.30 -3.36 7.64
N ARG A 150 15.12 -3.90 7.34
CA ARG A 150 14.87 -5.33 7.49
C ARG A 150 15.58 -6.17 6.44
N VAL A 151 15.63 -5.71 5.19
CA VAL A 151 16.40 -6.35 4.13
C VAL A 151 17.90 -6.33 4.48
N ASP A 152 18.41 -5.22 5.00
CA ASP A 152 19.81 -5.12 5.44
C ASP A 152 20.14 -6.14 6.53
N LYS A 153 19.25 -6.31 7.51
CA LYS A 153 19.41 -7.32 8.57
C LYS A 153 19.39 -8.76 8.05
N LEU A 154 18.70 -9.03 6.94
CA LEU A 154 18.62 -10.36 6.33
C LEU A 154 19.78 -10.64 5.35
N LEU A 155 20.49 -9.60 4.90
CA LEU A 155 21.67 -9.72 4.04
C LEU A 155 22.98 -9.67 4.83
N SER A 156 22.98 -9.14 6.05
CA SER A 156 24.11 -9.18 6.99
C SER A 156 24.36 -10.60 7.48
#